data_AF-A0A2P8I2B4-F1
#
_entry.id   AF-A0A2P8I2B4-F1
#
_cell.length_a   1.000
_cell.length_b   1.000
_cell.length_c   1.000
_cell.angle_alpha   90.00
_cell.angle_beta   90.00
_cell.angle_gamma   90.00
#
_symmetry.space_group_name_H-M   'P 1'
#
loop_
_entity.id
_entity.type
_entity.pdbx_description
1 polymer ?
#
loop_
_entity_poly.entity_id
_entity_poly.type
_entity_poly.pdbx_seq_one_letter_code
_entity_poly.pdbx_strand_id
1 'polypeptide(L)'
;MERTAGWVARVPDSLWSRREVVAALRARDIASLLVLLRRYAGYSQNDLAGVTGIAQGRISEYMRRRRLPTLDTIERIADGVDMPPECRGLLGLAPERRCRGTCQDRVAAAHP
;
A
#
# COMPACT_ATOMS: atom_id res chain seq x y z
N MET A 1 -12.42 20.53 -9.28
CA MET A 1 -11.20 19.80 -8.86
C MET A 1 -11.60 18.37 -8.59
N GLU A 2 -11.74 17.55 -9.63
CA GLU A 2 -12.34 16.22 -9.56
C GLU A 2 -11.38 15.22 -10.19
N ARG A 3 -10.59 14.53 -9.37
CA ARG A 3 -9.91 13.30 -9.79
C ARG A 3 -10.69 12.12 -9.23
N THR A 4 -11.78 11.77 -9.92
CA THR A 4 -12.66 10.65 -9.58
C THR A 4 -12.52 9.59 -10.66
N ALA A 5 -11.47 8.77 -10.58
CA ALA A 5 -11.36 7.53 -11.36
C ALA A 5 -10.24 6.67 -10.77
N GLY A 6 -10.47 5.36 -10.64
CA GLY A 6 -9.55 4.37 -10.08
C GLY A 6 -8.21 4.30 -10.81
N TRP A 7 -7.32 5.22 -10.45
CA TRP A 7 -5.92 5.17 -10.79
C TRP A 7 -5.17 4.53 -9.62
N VAL A 8 -4.25 3.63 -9.90
CA VAL A 8 -3.38 3.06 -8.87
C VAL A 8 -2.39 4.14 -8.44
N ALA A 9 -2.29 4.39 -7.14
CA ALA A 9 -1.32 5.33 -6.60
C ALA A 9 0.09 4.76 -6.79
N ARG A 10 0.86 5.31 -7.73
CA ARG A 10 2.27 4.95 -7.91
C ARG A 10 3.11 5.60 -6.81
N VAL A 11 3.25 4.91 -5.70
CA VAL A 11 4.12 5.28 -4.58
C VAL A 11 5.57 4.93 -4.95
N PRO A 12 6.53 5.87 -4.88
CA PRO A 12 7.93 5.55 -5.20
C PRO A 12 8.54 4.58 -4.19
N ASP A 13 9.37 3.64 -4.66
CA ASP A 13 10.05 2.62 -3.84
C ASP A 13 10.88 3.20 -2.68
N SER A 14 11.44 4.40 -2.89
CA SER A 14 12.17 5.14 -1.85
C SER A 14 11.30 5.48 -0.63
N LEU A 15 9.97 5.54 -0.78
CA LEU A 15 9.03 5.77 0.31
C LEU A 15 8.80 4.48 1.12
N TRP A 16 8.66 3.34 0.44
CA TRP A 16 8.50 2.03 1.08
C TRP A 16 9.71 1.64 1.94
N SER A 17 10.91 2.06 1.54
CA SER A 17 12.15 1.83 2.29
C SER A 17 12.33 2.72 3.53
N ARG A 18 11.46 3.72 3.77
CA ARG A 18 11.60 4.61 4.92
C ARG A 18 11.32 3.87 6.22
N ARG A 19 12.14 4.12 7.24
CA ARG A 19 12.00 3.50 8.57
C ARG A 19 10.60 3.67 9.17
N GLU A 20 9.99 4.84 9.02
CA GLU A 20 8.63 5.11 9.50
C GLU A 20 7.58 4.24 8.81
N VAL A 21 7.71 4.03 7.50
CA VAL A 21 6.80 3.21 6.69
C VAL A 21 6.97 1.74 7.05
N VAL A 22 8.21 1.25 7.10
CA VAL A 22 8.52 -0.13 7.52
C VAL A 22 8.02 -0.41 8.94
N ALA A 23 8.17 0.54 9.87
CA ALA A 23 7.67 0.41 11.23
C ALA A 23 6.13 0.33 11.26
N ALA A 24 5.44 1.18 10.50
CA ALA A 24 3.98 1.13 10.38
C ALA A 24 3.49 -0.20 9.77
N LEU A 25 4.17 -0.70 8.74
CA LEU A 25 3.85 -1.98 8.10
C LEU A 25 4.01 -3.16 9.08
N ARG A 26 5.14 -3.21 9.81
CA ARG A 26 5.40 -4.25 10.83
C ARG A 26 4.41 -4.20 12.00
N ALA A 27 4.02 -3.00 12.42
CA ALA A 27 3.01 -2.80 13.45
C ALA A 27 1.58 -3.02 12.95
N ARG A 28 1.39 -3.26 11.64
CA ARG A 28 0.09 -3.33 10.96
C ARG A 28 -0.77 -2.09 11.21
N ASP A 29 -0.13 -0.95 11.40
CA ASP A 29 -0.78 0.32 11.74
C ASP A 29 -1.15 1.07 10.47
N ILE A 30 -2.34 0.76 9.96
CA ILE A 30 -2.89 1.36 8.74
C ILE A 30 -3.13 2.86 8.88
N ALA A 31 -3.46 3.33 10.09
CA ALA A 31 -3.65 4.75 10.34
C ALA A 31 -2.35 5.53 10.06
N SER A 32 -1.23 5.05 10.58
CA SER A 32 0.10 5.61 10.36
C SER A 32 0.50 5.50 8.90
N LEU A 33 0.26 4.35 8.25
CA LEU A 33 0.53 4.19 6.82
C LEU A 33 -0.21 5.24 5.99
N LEU A 34 -1.51 5.44 6.21
CA LEU A 34 -2.30 6.45 5.50
C LEU A 34 -1.75 7.87 5.76
N VAL A 35 -1.37 8.19 6.99
CA VAL A 35 -0.74 9.49 7.32
C VAL A 35 0.58 9.68 6.57
N LEU A 36 1.43 8.67 6.52
CA LEU A 36 2.73 8.70 5.84
C LEU A 36 2.55 8.86 4.33
N LEU A 37 1.58 8.16 3.73
CA LEU A 37 1.24 8.29 2.30
C LEU A 37 0.78 9.72 1.97
N ARG A 38 -0.06 10.33 2.83
CA ARG A 38 -0.44 11.74 2.63
C ARG A 38 0.75 12.68 2.75
N ARG A 39 1.60 12.46 3.76
CA ARG A 39 2.73 13.34 4.06
C ARG A 39 3.82 13.30 2.99
N TYR A 40 4.14 12.10 2.50
CA TYR A 40 5.30 11.89 1.63
C TYR A 40 4.95 11.70 0.16
N ALA A 41 3.77 11.18 -0.17
CA ALA A 41 3.30 11.05 -1.54
C ALA A 41 2.26 12.13 -1.94
N GLY A 42 1.86 12.99 -1.01
CA GLY A 42 0.98 14.15 -1.29
C GLY A 42 -0.49 13.78 -1.51
N TYR A 43 -0.91 12.56 -1.19
CA TYR A 43 -2.30 12.14 -1.36
C TYR A 43 -3.25 12.82 -0.39
N SER A 44 -4.45 13.19 -0.86
CA SER A 44 -5.55 13.60 0.01
C SER A 44 -6.36 12.37 0.47
N GLN A 45 -7.22 12.54 1.48
CA GLN A 45 -8.16 11.47 1.85
C GLN A 45 -9.08 11.08 0.69
N ASN A 46 -9.42 12.04 -0.18
CA ASN A 46 -10.19 11.78 -1.39
C ASN A 46 -9.40 11.01 -2.45
N ASP A 47 -8.11 11.31 -2.64
CA ASP A 47 -7.24 10.51 -3.52
C ASP A 47 -7.12 9.08 -2.99
N LEU A 48 -6.87 8.92 -1.69
CA LEU A 48 -6.82 7.60 -1.04
C LEU A 48 -8.13 6.85 -1.20
N ALA A 49 -9.28 7.53 -1.08
CA ALA A 49 -10.57 6.92 -1.31
C ALA A 49 -10.74 6.44 -2.76
N GLY A 50 -10.28 7.24 -3.73
CA GLY A 50 -10.34 6.90 -5.15
C GLY A 50 -9.43 5.73 -5.53
N VAL A 51 -8.20 5.69 -5.02
CA VAL A 51 -7.25 4.63 -5.37
C VAL A 51 -7.53 3.31 -4.65
N THR A 52 -8.05 3.36 -3.41
CA THR A 52 -8.35 2.16 -2.61
C THR A 52 -9.79 1.65 -2.77
N GLY A 53 -10.68 2.43 -3.41
CA GLY A 53 -12.11 2.13 -3.49
C GLY A 53 -12.84 2.18 -2.15
N ILE A 54 -12.23 2.78 -1.12
CA ILE A 54 -12.81 2.94 0.22
C ILE A 54 -13.44 4.33 0.33
N ALA A 55 -14.64 4.42 0.89
CA ALA A 55 -15.28 5.72 1.12
C ALA A 55 -14.38 6.67 1.94
N GLN A 56 -14.28 7.94 1.55
CA GLN A 56 -13.44 8.96 2.21
C GLN A 56 -13.75 9.09 3.72
N GLY A 57 -15.01 8.96 4.12
CA GLY A 57 -15.40 8.91 5.53
C GLY A 57 -14.77 7.73 6.29
N ARG A 58 -14.70 6.54 5.69
CA ARG A 58 -14.02 5.37 6.29
C ARG A 58 -12.52 5.59 6.41
N ILE A 59 -11.88 6.18 5.39
CA ILE A 59 -10.45 6.57 5.46
C ILE A 59 -10.20 7.49 6.67
N SER A 60 -11.06 8.48 6.89
CA SER A 60 -10.96 9.38 8.05
C SER A 60 -11.09 8.63 9.38
N GLU A 61 -12.05 7.71 9.50
CA GLU A 61 -12.23 6.88 10.70
C GLU A 61 -11.00 6.01 10.99
N TYR A 62 -10.38 5.41 9.97
CA TYR A 62 -9.14 4.64 10.12
C TYR A 62 -7.98 5.53 10.57
N MET A 63 -7.79 6.69 9.93
CA MET A 63 -6.74 7.65 10.32
C MET A 63 -6.88 8.14 11.76
N ARG A 64 -8.12 8.32 12.24
CA ARG A 64 -8.43 8.72 13.62
C ARG A 64 -8.41 7.55 14.60
N ARG A 65 -8.07 6.34 14.16
CA ARG A 65 -8.08 5.10 14.94
C ARG A 65 -9.45 4.81 15.60
N ARG A 66 -10.52 5.35 15.05
CA ARG A 66 -11.90 5.13 15.53
C ARG A 66 -12.47 3.78 15.09
N ARG A 67 -11.90 3.22 14.02
CA ARG A 67 -12.25 1.92 13.49
C ARG A 67 -10.98 1.15 13.13
N LEU A 68 -10.96 -0.15 13.42
CA LEU A 68 -9.92 -1.05 12.94
C LEU A 68 -10.29 -1.53 11.53
N PRO A 69 -9.36 -1.49 10.56
CA PRO A 69 -9.59 -2.02 9.22
C PRO A 69 -9.63 -3.55 9.26
N THR A 70 -10.51 -4.12 8.45
CA THR A 70 -10.57 -5.58 8.25
C THR A 70 -9.43 -6.02 7.33
N LEU A 71 -9.15 -7.33 7.29
CA LEU A 71 -8.17 -7.89 6.36
C LEU A 71 -8.47 -7.47 4.90
N ASP A 72 -9.71 -7.61 4.45
CA ASP A 72 -10.16 -7.14 3.11
C ASP A 72 -9.86 -5.66 2.86
N THR A 73 -10.08 -4.81 3.88
CA THR A 73 -9.78 -3.37 3.76
C THR A 73 -8.28 -3.15 3.60
N ILE A 74 -7.46 -3.89 4.36
CA ILE A 74 -6.00 -3.80 4.29
C ILE A 74 -5.52 -4.25 2.89
N GLU A 75 -6.10 -5.33 2.34
CA GLU A 75 -5.79 -5.82 1.00
C GLU A 75 -6.14 -4.79 -0.07
N ARG A 76 -7.31 -4.16 0.01
CA ARG A 76 -7.72 -3.07 -0.90
C ARG A 76 -6.81 -1.85 -0.81
N ILE A 77 -6.34 -1.50 0.39
CA ILE A 77 -5.38 -0.42 0.56
C ILE A 77 -4.06 -0.79 -0.11
N ALA A 78 -3.56 -2.00 0.13
CA ALA A 78 -2.32 -2.50 -0.47
C ALA A 78 -2.40 -2.56 -2.00
N ASP A 79 -3.57 -2.94 -2.56
CA ASP A 79 -3.82 -2.95 -4.00
C ASP A 79 -3.87 -1.54 -4.59
N GLY A 80 -4.63 -0.64 -3.97
CA GLY A 80 -4.80 0.73 -4.45
C GLY A 80 -3.52 1.57 -4.47
N VAL A 81 -2.52 1.22 -3.65
CA VAL A 81 -1.24 1.94 -3.56
C VAL A 81 -0.07 1.22 -4.24
N ASP A 82 -0.37 0.19 -5.05
CA ASP A 82 0.63 -0.65 -5.70
C ASP A 82 1.70 -1.16 -4.72
N MET A 83 1.26 -1.69 -3.58
CA MET A 83 2.18 -2.04 -2.50
C MET A 83 3.10 -3.19 -2.92
N PRO A 84 4.43 -3.03 -2.85
CA PRO A 84 5.34 -4.07 -3.27
C PRO A 84 5.21 -5.34 -2.40
N PRO A 85 5.51 -6.53 -2.96
CA PRO A 85 5.26 -7.81 -2.30
C PRO A 85 6.04 -7.98 -0.98
N GLU A 86 7.21 -7.35 -0.87
CA GLU A 86 8.00 -7.30 0.37
C GLU A 86 7.28 -6.55 1.49
N CYS A 87 6.61 -5.44 1.16
CA CYS A 87 5.81 -4.67 2.11
C CYS A 87 4.52 -5.39 2.49
N ARG A 88 3.91 -6.11 1.55
CA ARG A 88 2.76 -7.00 1.83
C ARG A 88 3.15 -8.09 2.83
N GLY A 89 4.33 -8.68 2.69
CA GLY A 89 4.88 -9.64 3.66
C GLY A 89 5.04 -9.03 5.06
N LEU A 90 5.49 -7.78 5.17
CA LEU A 90 5.62 -7.08 6.47
C LEU A 90 4.27 -6.87 7.17
N LEU A 91 3.18 -6.72 6.42
CA LEU A 91 1.81 -6.62 6.95
C LEU A 91 1.20 -7.98 7.34
N GLY A 92 1.91 -9.09 7.07
CA GLY A 92 1.38 -10.44 7.19
C GLY A 92 0.29 -10.75 6.17
N LEU A 93 0.25 -10.01 5.05
CA LEU A 93 -0.58 -10.37 3.91
C LEU A 93 0.10 -11.50 3.14
N ALA A 94 -0.68 -12.40 2.56
CA ALA A 94 -0.14 -13.31 1.57
C ALA A 94 0.53 -12.49 0.46
N PRO A 95 1.67 -12.93 -0.11
CA PRO A 95 2.17 -12.32 -1.33
C PRO A 95 1.01 -12.32 -2.31
N GLU A 96 0.84 -11.21 -3.05
CA GLU A 96 -0.14 -11.15 -4.13
C GLU A 96 -0.06 -12.47 -4.89
N ARG A 97 -1.21 -13.12 -5.11
CA ARG A 97 -1.23 -14.42 -5.77
C ARG A 97 -0.82 -14.20 -7.22
N ARG A 98 0.47 -14.01 -7.47
CA ARG A 98 1.05 -14.10 -8.79
C ARG A 98 0.77 -15.53 -9.22
N CYS A 99 -0.21 -15.69 -10.10
CA CYS A 99 -0.04 -16.65 -11.16
C CYS A 99 1.22 -16.22 -11.90
N ARG A 100 2.37 -16.65 -11.39
CA ARG A 100 3.68 -16.46 -11.99
C ARG A 100 3.74 -17.39 -13.20
N GLY A 101 3.02 -17.01 -14.24
CA GLY A 101 3.36 -17.40 -15.60
C GLY A 101 4.67 -16.72 -15.92
N THR A 102 5.77 -17.40 -15.60
CA THR A 102 6.97 -17.53 -16.44
C THR A 102 8.07 -18.22 -15.64
N CYS A 103 8.64 -19.22 -16.28
CA CYS A 103 9.90 -19.84 -15.95
C CYS A 103 11.06 -18.83 -16.11
N GLN A 104 11.13 -17.78 -15.30
CA GLN A 104 12.28 -16.88 -15.26
C GLN A 104 13.12 -17.14 -14.01
N ASP A 105 13.63 -18.37 -13.93
CA ASP A 105 14.96 -18.66 -13.43
C ASP A 105 15.83 -18.99 -14.65
N ARG A 106 16.46 -17.96 -15.22
CA ARG A 106 17.74 -18.10 -15.90
C ARG A 106 18.34 -16.71 -16.17
N VAL A 107 19.65 -16.65 -15.90
CA VAL A 107 20.67 -15.67 -16.25
C VAL A 107 20.73 -14.36 -15.45
N ALA A 108 21.66 -14.29 -14.50
CA ALA A 108 22.91 -13.51 -14.65
C ALA A 108 23.72 -13.45 -13.35
N ALA A 109 24.66 -14.38 -13.19
CA ALA A 109 25.91 -14.11 -12.48
C ALA A 109 27.04 -14.73 -13.32
N ALA A 110 27.46 -13.98 -14.32
CA ALA A 110 28.68 -14.23 -15.05
C ALA A 110 29.87 -13.96 -14.10
N HIS A 111 30.72 -14.98 -13.94
CA HIS A 111 32.09 -14.85 -13.48
C HIS A 111 32.87 -14.03 -14.51
N PRO A 112 33.74 -13.12 -14.05
CA PRO A 112 35.15 -13.28 -14.36
C PRO A 112 36.01 -13.41 -13.10
#